data_AF-A0A914G0L6-F1
#
_entry.id   AF-A0A914G0L6-F1
#
_cell.length_a   1.000
_cell.length_b   1.000
_cell.length_c   1.000
_cell.angle_alpha   90.00
_cell.angle_beta   90.00
_cell.angle_gamma   90.00
#
_symmetry.space_group_name_H-M   'P 1'
#
loop_
_entity.id
_entity.type
_entity.pdbx_description
1 polymer ?
#
loop_
_entity_poly.entity_id
_entity_poly.type
_entity_poly.pdbx_seq_one_letter_code
_entity_poly.pdbx_strand_id
1 'polypeptide(L)'
;IKITYPIGWRGTEPIYFGALVGGVHLTDEEGHFNYVKAVRLTYNTREETVGNISYIWRKKVADFLSSKENPPSEILEFGLYHNESLPEGLQDVADALTPKFIMMSGILFAFTLGCSLVILRHENLLMGIDWVRSKPILGLAALVCPLLAVGSAFGLVLWTGEYYNAILTFGIGCFTTLPGVRLFCLYTFWGITFTYIYQITYFTAVIAYAGEMEDKGLHSLFGFWPCWKKCIRPELASKYF
;
A
#
# COMPACT_ATOMS: atom_id res chain seq x y z
N ILE A 1 -15.27 53.87 -23.44
CA ILE A 1 -14.10 53.33 -24.15
C ILE A 1 -14.57 52.04 -24.83
N LYS A 2 -14.75 52.04 -26.16
CA LYS A 2 -15.11 50.83 -26.92
C LYS A 2 -13.86 49.95 -26.98
N ILE A 3 -13.83 48.90 -26.15
CA ILE A 3 -12.75 47.92 -26.16
C ILE A 3 -13.03 47.00 -27.34
N THR A 4 -12.39 47.27 -28.48
CA THR A 4 -12.42 46.36 -29.63
C THR A 4 -11.72 45.05 -29.23
N TYR A 5 -12.31 43.93 -29.64
CA TYR A 5 -11.94 42.55 -29.28
C TYR A 5 -10.42 42.31 -29.23
N PRO A 6 -9.92 41.53 -28.25
CA PRO A 6 -8.48 41.30 -28.11
C PRO A 6 -7.96 40.42 -29.24
N ILE A 7 -7.45 41.03 -30.30
CA ILE A 7 -6.65 40.35 -31.32
C ILE A 7 -5.18 40.50 -30.91
N GLY A 8 -4.52 39.36 -30.67
CA GLY A 8 -3.12 39.28 -30.31
C GLY A 8 -2.31 39.18 -31.58
N TRP A 9 -1.27 40.02 -31.69
CA TRP A 9 -0.38 40.03 -32.85
C TRP A 9 1.00 39.52 -32.42
N ARG A 10 1.55 38.54 -33.15
CA ARG A 10 2.96 38.16 -33.03
C ARG A 10 3.68 38.63 -34.27
N GLY A 11 4.26 39.83 -34.20
CA GLY A 11 4.82 40.49 -35.38
C GLY A 11 3.71 40.85 -36.36
N THR A 12 3.63 40.14 -37.49
CA THR A 12 2.65 40.37 -38.56
C THR A 12 1.52 39.34 -38.63
N GLU A 13 1.59 38.27 -37.84
CA GLU A 13 0.60 37.18 -37.86
C GLU A 13 -0.37 37.28 -36.66
N PRO A 14 -1.69 37.10 -36.89
CA PRO A 14 -2.66 37.03 -35.81
C PRO A 14 -2.49 35.73 -35.01
N ILE A 15 -2.41 35.84 -33.69
CA ILE A 15 -2.30 34.70 -32.79
C ILE A 15 -3.68 34.08 -32.63
N TYR A 16 -3.80 32.80 -32.96
CA TYR A 16 -5.02 32.03 -32.71
C TYR A 16 -5.16 31.73 -31.20
N PHE A 17 -6.09 32.42 -30.53
CA PHE A 17 -6.34 32.22 -29.10
C PHE A 17 -7.15 30.97 -28.76
N GLY A 18 -7.75 30.29 -29.74
CA GLY A 18 -8.64 29.15 -29.48
C GLY A 18 -7.99 27.97 -28.74
N ALA A 19 -6.65 27.88 -28.74
CA ALA A 19 -5.92 26.88 -27.95
C ALA A 19 -5.70 27.27 -26.47
N LEU A 20 -5.89 28.56 -26.13
CA LEU A 20 -5.65 29.15 -24.81
C LEU A 20 -6.96 29.42 -24.05
N VAL A 21 -8.09 29.53 -24.74
CA VAL A 21 -9.38 29.86 -24.13
C VAL A 21 -10.39 28.72 -24.27
N GLY A 22 -11.22 28.52 -23.24
CA GLY A 22 -12.24 27.47 -23.19
C GLY A 22 -13.60 28.03 -22.75
N GLY A 23 -14.69 27.40 -23.21
CA GLY A 23 -16.05 27.85 -22.93
C GLY A 23 -16.33 29.24 -23.50
N VAL A 24 -16.00 29.40 -24.78
CA VAL A 24 -16.06 30.67 -25.50
C VAL A 24 -17.49 30.94 -26.00
N HIS A 25 -17.97 32.16 -25.83
CA HIS A 25 -19.22 32.63 -26.46
C HIS A 25 -18.89 33.41 -27.73
N LEU A 26 -19.29 32.87 -28.88
CA LEU A 26 -19.09 33.50 -30.18
C LEU A 26 -20.18 34.53 -30.44
N THR A 27 -19.79 35.70 -30.96
CA THR A 27 -20.74 36.77 -31.33
C THR A 27 -21.07 36.72 -32.81
N ASP A 28 -20.12 36.30 -33.66
CA ASP A 28 -20.24 36.26 -35.12
C ASP A 28 -19.72 34.94 -35.69
N GLU A 29 -20.12 34.59 -36.93
CA GLU A 29 -19.61 33.44 -37.68
C GLU A 29 -18.12 33.58 -38.09
N GLU A 30 -17.58 34.80 -38.00
CA GLU A 30 -16.17 35.13 -38.28
C GLU A 30 -15.20 34.70 -37.16
N GLY A 31 -15.72 34.15 -36.05
CA GLY A 31 -14.91 33.62 -34.94
C GLY A 31 -14.57 34.64 -33.85
N HIS A 32 -15.23 35.81 -33.84
CA HIS A 32 -15.09 36.79 -32.76
C HIS A 32 -15.81 36.34 -31.49
N PHE A 33 -15.14 36.50 -30.35
CA PHE A 33 -15.69 36.14 -29.04
C PHE A 33 -15.63 37.30 -28.05
N ASN A 34 -16.69 37.44 -27.24
CA ASN A 34 -16.83 38.50 -26.24
C ASN A 34 -16.69 37.99 -24.80
N TYR A 35 -16.86 36.69 -24.58
CA TYR A 35 -16.84 36.07 -23.27
C TYR A 35 -16.13 34.70 -23.31
N VAL A 36 -15.37 34.42 -22.25
CA VAL A 36 -14.61 33.18 -22.06
C VAL A 36 -14.80 32.71 -20.63
N LYS A 37 -15.05 31.41 -20.45
CA LYS A 37 -15.23 30.79 -19.13
C LYS A 37 -13.94 30.32 -18.49
N ALA A 38 -12.95 29.88 -19.28
CA ALA A 38 -11.68 29.36 -18.77
C ALA A 38 -10.50 29.78 -19.64
N VAL A 39 -9.34 30.01 -19.02
CA VAL A 39 -8.09 30.31 -19.72
C VAL A 39 -7.03 29.29 -19.31
N ARG A 40 -6.37 28.69 -20.29
CA ARG A 40 -5.27 27.75 -20.11
C ARG A 40 -3.95 28.46 -20.36
N LEU A 41 -3.09 28.49 -19.35
CA LEU A 41 -1.72 28.93 -19.46
C LEU A 41 -0.80 27.71 -19.45
N THR A 42 0.13 27.63 -20.40
CA THR A 42 1.09 26.53 -20.50
C THR A 42 2.50 27.08 -20.39
N TYR A 43 3.24 26.63 -19.38
CA TYR A 43 4.62 27.01 -19.16
C TYR A 43 5.52 25.81 -19.44
N ASN A 44 6.40 25.94 -20.43
CA ASN A 44 7.34 24.86 -20.77
C ASN A 44 8.61 25.02 -19.93
N THR A 45 8.84 24.07 -19.02
CA THR A 45 10.08 24.00 -18.21
C THR A 45 11.09 23.05 -18.86
N ARG A 46 12.39 23.35 -18.72
CA ARG A 46 13.47 22.46 -19.20
C ARG A 46 13.75 21.37 -18.17
N GLU A 47 13.96 20.14 -18.63
CA GLU A 47 14.07 18.97 -17.75
C GLU A 47 15.53 18.53 -17.50
N GLU A 48 16.40 18.57 -18.51
CA GLU A 48 17.69 17.87 -18.47
C GLU A 48 18.75 18.51 -17.54
N THR A 49 19.08 19.79 -17.69
CA THR A 49 20.24 20.39 -16.98
C THR A 49 19.89 21.09 -15.67
N VAL A 50 18.60 21.35 -15.42
CA VAL A 50 18.12 22.17 -14.29
C VAL A 50 16.93 21.52 -13.56
N GLY A 51 16.75 20.20 -13.70
CA GLY A 51 15.57 19.48 -13.24
C GLY A 51 15.17 19.75 -11.79
N ASN A 52 16.14 19.85 -10.87
CA ASN A 52 15.85 20.10 -9.45
C ASN A 52 15.25 21.50 -9.19
N ILE A 53 15.73 22.55 -9.86
CA ILE A 53 15.19 23.91 -9.70
C ILE A 53 13.81 24.00 -10.37
N SER A 54 13.66 23.39 -11.55
CA SER A 54 12.37 23.32 -12.23
C SER A 54 11.33 22.53 -11.43
N TYR A 55 11.74 21.50 -10.71
CA TYR A 55 10.90 20.77 -9.76
C TYR A 55 10.44 21.65 -8.59
N ILE A 56 11.39 22.27 -7.87
CA ILE A 56 11.07 23.13 -6.72
C ILE A 56 10.17 24.31 -7.14
N TRP A 57 10.42 24.90 -8.31
CA TRP A 57 9.59 25.97 -8.84
C TRP A 57 8.15 25.50 -9.11
N ARG A 58 7.98 24.36 -9.79
CA ARG A 58 6.65 23.79 -10.07
C ARG A 58 5.89 23.52 -8.78
N LYS A 59 6.54 22.90 -7.78
CA LYS A 59 5.94 22.61 -6.48
C LYS A 59 5.49 23.88 -5.75
N LYS A 60 6.37 24.89 -5.65
CA LYS A 60 6.02 26.18 -5.03
C LYS A 60 4.88 26.89 -5.73
N VAL A 61 4.84 26.86 -7.06
CA VAL A 61 3.74 27.46 -7.83
C VAL A 61 2.44 26.69 -7.62
N ALA A 62 2.48 25.36 -7.58
CA ALA A 62 1.32 24.53 -7.28
C ALA A 62 0.78 24.83 -5.88
N ASP A 63 1.65 24.87 -4.87
CA ASP A 63 1.29 25.19 -3.49
C ASP A 63 0.73 26.60 -3.36
N PHE A 64 1.33 27.59 -4.04
CA PHE A 64 0.88 28.98 -4.02
C PHE A 64 -0.52 29.13 -4.65
N LEU A 65 -0.77 28.48 -5.78
CA LEU A 65 -2.06 28.57 -6.49
C LEU A 65 -3.15 27.71 -5.84
N SER A 66 -2.78 26.61 -5.19
CA SER A 66 -3.72 25.70 -4.51
C SER A 66 -3.97 26.06 -3.04
N SER A 67 -3.25 27.04 -2.48
CA SER A 67 -3.40 27.44 -1.08
C SER A 67 -4.80 28.02 -0.82
N LYS A 68 -5.55 27.37 0.07
CA LYS A 68 -6.87 27.84 0.53
C LYS A 68 -6.79 28.91 1.62
N GLU A 69 -5.62 29.08 2.25
CA GLU A 69 -5.44 29.98 3.40
C GLU A 69 -5.23 31.43 2.97
N ASN A 70 -4.58 31.66 1.82
CA ASN A 70 -4.41 32.98 1.21
C ASN A 70 -4.63 32.88 -0.30
N PRO A 71 -5.89 32.86 -0.78
CA PRO A 71 -6.16 32.73 -2.20
C PRO A 71 -5.61 33.96 -2.94
N PRO A 72 -4.89 33.78 -4.07
CA PRO A 72 -4.39 34.89 -4.86
C PRO A 72 -5.52 35.75 -5.47
N SER A 73 -6.74 35.21 -5.55
CA SER A 73 -7.95 35.98 -5.86
C SER A 73 -9.20 35.27 -5.34
N GLU A 74 -10.19 36.02 -4.87
CA GLU A 74 -11.49 35.49 -4.43
C GLU A 74 -12.43 35.15 -5.61
N ILE A 75 -12.10 35.59 -6.82
CA ILE A 75 -12.99 35.54 -8.00
C ILE A 75 -12.59 34.43 -8.99
N LEU A 76 -11.32 34.03 -9.02
CA LEU A 76 -10.80 33.04 -9.97
C LEU A 76 -10.44 31.73 -9.27
N GLU A 77 -10.89 30.62 -9.85
CA GLU A 77 -10.47 29.28 -9.49
C GLU A 77 -9.26 28.88 -10.35
N PHE A 78 -8.17 28.46 -9.70
CA PHE A 78 -6.95 28.03 -10.38
C PHE A 78 -6.82 26.51 -10.31
N GLY A 79 -6.77 25.87 -11.47
CA GLY A 79 -6.38 24.46 -11.61
C GLY A 79 -4.99 24.37 -12.23
N LEU A 80 -4.06 23.70 -11.53
CA LEU A 80 -2.71 23.44 -12.06
C LEU A 80 -2.50 21.94 -12.25
N TYR A 81 -1.96 21.56 -13.41
CA TYR A 81 -1.58 20.19 -13.74
C TYR A 81 -0.12 20.18 -14.19
N HIS A 82 0.70 19.31 -13.60
CA HIS A 82 2.07 19.08 -14.02
C HIS A 82 2.35 17.57 -14.13
N ASN A 83 3.33 17.18 -14.95
CA ASN A 83 3.58 15.77 -15.30
C ASN A 83 3.90 14.86 -14.10
N GLU A 84 4.39 15.43 -13.01
CA GLU A 84 4.74 14.71 -11.77
C GLU A 84 3.61 14.71 -10.72
N SER A 85 2.50 15.43 -10.93
CA SER A 85 1.40 15.47 -9.95
C SER A 85 0.73 14.11 -9.78
N LEU A 86 0.68 13.32 -10.87
CA LEU A 86 0.03 12.03 -10.87
C LEU A 86 0.81 11.00 -10.02
N PRO A 87 2.13 10.79 -10.22
CA PRO A 87 2.90 9.92 -9.34
C PRO A 87 3.00 10.46 -7.91
N GLU A 88 3.11 11.79 -7.70
CA GLU A 88 3.13 12.38 -6.35
C GLU A 88 1.80 12.13 -5.62
N GLY A 89 0.66 12.38 -6.26
CA GLY A 89 -0.65 12.10 -5.68
C GLY A 89 -0.90 10.62 -5.40
N LEU A 90 -0.35 9.72 -6.23
CA LEU A 90 -0.39 8.28 -5.95
C LEU A 90 0.50 7.90 -4.76
N GLN A 91 1.67 8.52 -4.65
CA GLN A 91 2.59 8.34 -3.52
C GLN A 91 1.97 8.86 -2.22
N ASP A 92 1.30 10.01 -2.23
CA ASP A 92 0.57 10.55 -1.08
C ASP A 92 -0.52 9.59 -0.59
N VAL A 93 -1.24 8.96 -1.54
CA VAL A 93 -2.22 7.92 -1.21
C VAL A 93 -1.54 6.70 -0.59
N ALA A 94 -0.37 6.29 -1.10
CA ALA A 94 0.40 5.19 -0.54
C ALA A 94 0.91 5.51 0.88
N ASP A 95 1.42 6.71 1.10
CA ASP A 95 1.93 7.18 2.38
C ASP A 95 0.80 7.30 3.42
N ALA A 96 -0.39 7.74 3.01
CA ALA A 96 -1.58 7.77 3.86
C ALA A 96 -2.12 6.36 4.18
N LEU A 97 -1.91 5.38 3.29
CA LEU A 97 -2.40 4.00 3.44
C LEU A 97 -1.45 3.13 4.26
N THR A 98 -0.14 3.33 4.15
CA THR A 98 0.91 2.59 4.84
C THR A 98 0.68 2.46 6.36
N PRO A 99 0.41 3.53 7.13
CA PRO A 99 0.18 3.40 8.57
C PRO A 99 -1.10 2.63 8.90
N LYS A 100 -2.14 2.73 8.05
CA LYS A 100 -3.38 1.97 8.23
C LYS A 100 -3.14 0.47 8.03
N PHE A 101 -2.32 0.11 7.03
CA PHE A 101 -1.96 -1.27 6.76
C PHE A 101 -1.17 -1.91 7.93
N ILE A 102 -0.22 -1.18 8.50
CA ILE A 102 0.55 -1.62 9.67
C ILE A 102 -0.39 -1.84 10.87
N MET A 103 -1.29 -0.89 11.14
CA MET A 103 -2.26 -1.00 12.22
C MET A 103 -3.18 -2.23 12.06
N MET A 104 -3.72 -2.45 10.87
CA MET A 104 -4.60 -3.61 10.62
C MET A 104 -3.86 -4.94 10.78
N SER A 105 -2.63 -5.04 10.26
CA SER A 105 -1.79 -6.22 10.43
C SER A 105 -1.47 -6.48 11.90
N GLY A 106 -1.17 -5.42 12.66
CA GLY A 106 -0.92 -5.51 14.11
C GLY A 106 -2.14 -5.98 14.90
N ILE A 107 -3.34 -5.50 14.58
CA ILE A 107 -4.58 -5.95 15.22
C ILE A 107 -4.83 -7.44 14.94
N LEU A 108 -4.65 -7.90 13.69
CA LEU A 108 -4.79 -9.31 13.33
C LEU A 108 -3.78 -10.18 14.10
N PHE A 109 -2.54 -9.75 14.21
CA PHE A 109 -1.51 -10.43 14.99
C PHE A 109 -1.85 -10.51 16.48
N ALA A 110 -2.30 -9.42 17.08
CA ALA A 110 -2.75 -9.43 18.47
C ALA A 110 -3.96 -10.36 18.68
N PHE A 111 -4.91 -10.37 17.75
CA PHE A 111 -6.08 -11.24 17.81
C PHE A 111 -5.72 -12.73 17.74
N THR A 112 -4.88 -13.12 16.79
CA THR A 112 -4.43 -14.53 16.65
C THR A 112 -3.65 -15.02 17.88
N LEU A 113 -2.80 -14.16 18.46
CA LEU A 113 -2.11 -14.48 19.72
C LEU A 113 -3.10 -14.59 20.89
N GLY A 114 -4.08 -13.68 20.96
CA GLY A 114 -5.13 -13.70 21.98
C GLY A 114 -5.99 -14.96 21.93
N CYS A 115 -6.46 -15.38 20.74
CA CYS A 115 -7.22 -16.61 20.56
C CYS A 115 -6.40 -17.88 20.88
N SER A 116 -5.08 -17.81 20.76
CA SER A 116 -4.19 -18.93 21.09
C SER A 116 -3.98 -19.10 22.61
N LEU A 117 -4.38 -18.12 23.43
CA LEU A 117 -4.33 -18.21 24.88
C LEU A 117 -5.66 -18.77 25.42
N VAL A 118 -5.59 -19.90 26.10
CA VAL A 118 -6.75 -20.53 26.73
C VAL A 118 -6.83 -20.08 28.18
N ILE A 119 -7.85 -19.28 28.50
CA ILE A 119 -8.14 -18.78 29.84
C ILE A 119 -9.06 -19.79 30.53
N LEU A 120 -8.67 -20.30 31.71
CA LEU A 120 -9.55 -21.07 32.57
C LEU A 120 -10.15 -20.16 33.65
N ARG A 121 -11.46 -20.27 33.87
CA ARG A 121 -12.14 -19.64 35.00
C ARG A 121 -12.02 -20.55 36.22
N HIS A 122 -11.30 -20.12 37.25
CA HIS A 122 -11.32 -20.79 38.55
C HIS A 122 -12.59 -20.37 39.32
N GLU A 123 -13.09 -21.21 40.23
CA GLU A 123 -14.26 -20.89 41.09
C GLU A 123 -14.06 -19.68 42.02
N ASN A 124 -12.81 -19.33 42.32
CA ASN A 124 -12.46 -18.09 42.99
C ASN A 124 -12.14 -17.09 41.88
N LEU A 125 -12.64 -15.84 41.94
CA LEU A 125 -12.59 -14.76 40.93
C LEU A 125 -11.26 -14.47 40.17
N LEU A 126 -10.21 -15.26 40.35
CA LEU A 126 -8.94 -15.21 39.65
C LEU A 126 -9.01 -15.94 38.30
N MET A 127 -8.90 -15.19 37.21
CA MET A 127 -8.67 -15.73 35.87
C MET A 127 -7.22 -16.24 35.77
N GLY A 128 -7.04 -17.53 35.50
CA GLY A 128 -5.72 -18.15 35.33
C GLY A 128 -5.50 -18.58 33.89
N ILE A 129 -4.33 -18.27 33.32
CA ILE A 129 -3.92 -18.76 31.99
C ILE A 129 -3.43 -20.20 32.13
N ASP A 130 -3.99 -21.12 31.34
CA ASP A 130 -3.51 -22.50 31.30
C ASP A 130 -2.37 -22.63 30.29
N TRP A 131 -1.12 -22.59 30.77
CA TRP A 131 0.08 -22.61 29.94
C TRP A 131 0.38 -23.96 29.26
N VAL A 132 -0.31 -25.04 29.65
CA VAL A 132 -0.19 -26.35 28.98
C VAL A 132 -1.08 -26.42 27.73
N ARG A 133 -2.27 -25.79 27.79
CA ARG A 133 -3.26 -25.83 26.70
C ARG A 133 -3.19 -24.61 25.78
N SER A 134 -2.70 -23.48 26.28
CA SER A 134 -2.41 -22.30 25.46
C SER A 134 -1.24 -22.61 24.54
N LYS A 135 -1.37 -22.31 23.24
CA LYS A 135 -0.34 -22.62 22.23
C LYS A 135 0.29 -21.37 21.58
N PRO A 136 0.72 -20.35 22.36
CA PRO A 136 1.15 -19.06 21.80
C PRO A 136 2.31 -19.18 20.81
N ILE A 137 3.17 -20.21 20.93
CA ILE A 137 4.25 -20.47 19.99
C ILE A 137 3.75 -20.83 18.57
N LEU A 138 2.62 -21.53 18.48
CA LEU A 138 1.95 -21.82 17.21
C LEU A 138 1.35 -20.55 16.61
N GLY A 139 0.77 -19.68 17.45
CA GLY A 139 0.33 -18.35 17.05
C GLY A 139 1.48 -17.53 16.46
N LEU A 140 2.60 -17.41 17.16
CA LEU A 140 3.78 -16.68 16.69
C LEU A 140 4.38 -17.26 15.40
N ALA A 141 4.50 -18.59 15.30
CA ALA A 141 4.99 -19.24 14.09
C ALA A 141 4.06 -18.97 12.89
N ALA A 142 2.74 -18.97 13.11
CA ALA A 142 1.78 -18.61 12.07
C ALA A 142 1.97 -17.17 11.57
N LEU A 143 2.45 -16.24 12.41
CA LEU A 143 2.73 -14.84 12.00
C LEU A 143 4.01 -14.69 11.20
N VAL A 144 5.03 -15.48 11.52
CA VAL A 144 6.34 -15.42 10.84
C VAL A 144 6.24 -15.98 9.40
N CYS A 145 5.38 -16.97 9.17
CA CYS A 145 5.18 -17.61 7.87
C CYS A 145 4.86 -16.62 6.71
N PRO A 146 3.82 -15.76 6.80
CA PRO A 146 3.52 -14.80 5.74
C PRO A 146 4.61 -13.73 5.56
N LEU A 147 5.32 -13.34 6.64
CA LEU A 147 6.43 -12.38 6.54
C LEU A 147 7.60 -12.96 5.74
N LEU A 148 7.95 -14.22 5.99
CA LEU A 148 8.98 -14.94 5.22
C LEU A 148 8.54 -15.15 3.76
N ALA A 149 7.27 -15.48 3.52
CA ALA A 149 6.72 -15.64 2.17
C ALA A 149 6.81 -14.34 1.36
N VAL A 150 6.40 -13.22 1.95
CA VAL A 150 6.47 -11.89 1.32
C VAL A 150 7.93 -11.49 1.08
N GLY A 151 8.82 -11.70 2.06
CA GLY A 151 10.25 -11.43 1.91
C GLY A 151 10.90 -12.22 0.79
N SER A 152 10.62 -13.53 0.69
CA SER A 152 11.12 -14.39 -0.39
C SER A 152 10.55 -14.02 -1.74
N ALA A 153 9.27 -13.63 -1.82
CA ALA A 153 8.65 -13.16 -3.05
C ALA A 153 9.32 -11.87 -3.55
N PHE A 154 9.47 -10.86 -2.67
CA PHE A 154 10.19 -9.63 -3.02
C PHE A 154 11.65 -9.90 -3.40
N GLY A 155 12.36 -10.75 -2.65
CA GLY A 155 13.74 -11.10 -2.94
C GLY A 155 13.91 -11.77 -4.30
N LEU A 156 13.02 -12.70 -4.65
CA LEU A 156 13.04 -13.37 -5.95
C LEU A 156 12.73 -12.40 -7.09
N VAL A 157 11.75 -11.51 -6.92
CA VAL A 157 11.40 -10.48 -7.91
C VAL A 157 12.58 -9.52 -8.14
N LEU A 158 13.25 -9.07 -7.07
CA LEU A 158 14.43 -8.21 -7.17
C LEU A 158 15.62 -8.93 -7.82
N TRP A 159 15.84 -10.21 -7.50
CA TRP A 159 16.92 -11.02 -8.07
C TRP A 159 16.76 -11.21 -9.59
N THR A 160 15.51 -11.39 -10.02
CA THR A 160 15.18 -11.70 -11.42
C THR A 160 15.02 -10.45 -12.27
N GLY A 161 14.77 -9.29 -11.65
CA GLY A 161 15.49 -8.05 -11.84
C GLY A 161 15.61 -7.42 -13.23
N GLU A 162 15.02 -7.98 -14.29
CA GLU A 162 14.86 -7.49 -15.69
C GLU A 162 14.47 -8.64 -16.67
N TYR A 163 14.68 -9.93 -16.33
CA TYR A 163 14.47 -11.07 -17.24
C TYR A 163 13.00 -11.54 -17.39
N TYR A 164 12.09 -11.04 -16.57
CA TYR A 164 10.72 -11.58 -16.47
C TYR A 164 9.72 -11.10 -17.52
N ASN A 165 10.10 -10.23 -18.45
CA ASN A 165 9.23 -9.95 -19.60
C ASN A 165 9.11 -11.14 -20.57
N ALA A 166 9.98 -12.15 -20.50
CA ALA A 166 10.04 -13.22 -21.50
C ALA A 166 9.45 -14.59 -21.05
N ILE A 167 9.55 -14.96 -19.76
CA ILE A 167 9.27 -16.34 -19.33
C ILE A 167 7.91 -16.50 -18.60
N LEU A 168 7.41 -15.44 -17.91
CA LEU A 168 6.09 -15.48 -17.24
C LEU A 168 4.94 -14.89 -18.08
N THR A 169 5.26 -14.29 -19.22
CA THR A 169 4.34 -13.91 -20.31
C THR A 169 3.81 -15.10 -21.11
N PHE A 170 3.93 -16.33 -20.60
CA PHE A 170 3.27 -17.51 -21.18
C PHE A 170 2.13 -18.08 -20.31
N GLY A 171 2.03 -17.69 -19.04
CA GLY A 171 1.10 -18.32 -18.09
C GLY A 171 -0.30 -17.72 -18.11
N ILE A 172 -0.52 -16.61 -17.39
CA ILE A 172 -1.88 -16.13 -17.06
C ILE A 172 -1.98 -14.58 -17.04
N GLY A 173 -0.90 -13.83 -17.32
CA GLY A 173 -0.87 -12.35 -17.27
C GLY A 173 -0.80 -11.63 -18.63
N CYS A 174 -0.95 -12.36 -19.73
CA CYS A 174 -0.43 -11.95 -21.04
C CYS A 174 -1.35 -11.03 -21.85
N PHE A 175 -2.58 -10.78 -21.41
CA PHE A 175 -3.49 -9.87 -22.12
C PHE A 175 -3.29 -8.40 -21.77
N THR A 176 -2.64 -8.08 -20.64
CA THR A 176 -2.42 -6.70 -20.24
C THR A 176 -1.08 -6.18 -20.74
N THR A 177 -1.12 -5.16 -21.60
CA THR A 177 0.05 -4.40 -22.09
C THR A 177 0.59 -3.41 -21.05
N LEU A 178 -0.09 -3.23 -19.92
CA LEU A 178 0.29 -2.31 -18.85
C LEU A 178 1.36 -2.93 -17.95
N PRO A 179 2.58 -2.34 -17.85
CA PRO A 179 3.69 -2.90 -17.07
C PRO A 179 3.39 -3.01 -15.57
N GLY A 180 2.61 -2.07 -15.01
CA GLY A 180 2.23 -2.11 -13.59
C GLY A 180 1.38 -3.32 -13.21
N VAL A 181 0.45 -3.73 -14.07
CA VAL A 181 -0.42 -4.90 -13.81
C VAL A 181 0.37 -6.20 -13.86
N ARG A 182 1.33 -6.30 -14.78
CA ARG A 182 2.21 -7.48 -14.89
C ARG A 182 3.03 -7.71 -13.63
N LEU A 183 3.62 -6.64 -13.08
CA LEU A 183 4.40 -6.71 -11.83
C LEU A 183 3.52 -7.13 -10.65
N PHE A 184 2.30 -6.61 -10.55
CA PHE A 184 1.36 -7.01 -9.52
C PHE A 184 1.00 -8.50 -9.59
N CYS A 185 0.65 -9.01 -10.78
CA CYS A 185 0.28 -10.42 -10.97
C CYS A 185 1.46 -11.38 -10.71
N LEU A 186 2.68 -10.98 -11.08
CA LEU A 186 3.87 -11.78 -10.84
C LEU A 186 4.20 -11.86 -9.35
N TYR A 187 4.08 -10.74 -8.64
CA TYR A 187 4.28 -10.67 -7.20
C TYR A 187 3.26 -11.55 -6.45
N THR A 188 1.98 -11.50 -6.81
CA THR A 188 0.95 -12.32 -6.17
C THR A 188 1.14 -13.81 -6.43
N PHE A 189 1.55 -14.19 -7.64
CA PHE A 189 1.85 -15.59 -7.97
C PHE A 189 2.95 -16.16 -7.06
N TRP A 190 4.12 -15.51 -7.02
CA TRP A 190 5.23 -15.97 -6.19
C TRP A 190 4.92 -15.88 -4.70
N GLY A 191 4.19 -14.85 -4.26
CA GLY A 191 3.74 -14.71 -2.88
C GLY A 191 2.87 -15.89 -2.43
N ILE A 192 1.91 -16.32 -3.26
CA ILE A 192 1.05 -17.47 -2.96
C ILE A 192 1.87 -18.77 -2.97
N THR A 193 2.74 -18.97 -3.97
CA THR A 193 3.60 -20.16 -4.04
C THR A 193 4.48 -20.31 -2.80
N PHE A 194 5.15 -19.24 -2.37
CA PHE A 194 5.98 -19.29 -1.16
C PHE A 194 5.17 -19.46 0.11
N THR A 195 3.99 -18.84 0.21
CA THR A 195 3.08 -19.04 1.34
C THR A 195 2.70 -20.52 1.48
N TYR A 196 2.36 -21.17 0.38
CA TYR A 196 2.02 -22.59 0.38
C TYR A 196 3.21 -23.48 0.79
N ILE A 197 4.41 -23.22 0.26
CA ILE A 197 5.63 -23.96 0.62
C ILE A 197 5.92 -23.83 2.11
N TYR A 198 5.88 -22.62 2.67
CA TYR A 198 6.15 -22.40 4.10
C TYR A 198 5.04 -22.95 5.00
N GLN A 199 3.80 -22.97 4.54
CA GLN A 199 2.70 -23.58 5.28
C GLN A 199 2.89 -25.10 5.42
N ILE A 200 3.34 -25.79 4.37
CA ILE A 200 3.56 -27.24 4.42
C ILE A 200 4.84 -27.61 5.16
N THR A 201 5.91 -26.84 4.99
CA THR A 201 7.24 -27.19 5.53
C THR A 201 7.44 -26.65 6.94
N TYR A 202 7.51 -25.32 7.06
CA TYR A 202 7.81 -24.63 8.31
C TYR A 202 6.68 -24.78 9.33
N PHE A 203 5.44 -24.48 8.95
CA PHE A 203 4.34 -24.48 9.91
C PHE A 203 3.98 -25.90 10.39
N THR A 204 3.98 -26.90 9.49
CA THR A 204 3.80 -28.31 9.87
C THR A 204 4.90 -28.80 10.82
N ALA A 205 6.17 -28.43 10.60
CA ALA A 205 7.26 -28.79 11.50
C ALA A 205 7.07 -28.22 12.91
N VAL A 206 6.62 -26.96 13.02
CA VAL A 206 6.32 -26.35 14.32
C VAL A 206 5.13 -27.02 15.01
N ILE A 207 4.09 -27.41 14.25
CA ILE A 207 2.96 -28.20 14.80
C ILE A 207 3.43 -29.54 15.35
N ALA A 208 4.24 -30.28 14.58
CA ALA A 208 4.74 -31.58 15.02
C ALA A 208 5.57 -31.45 16.32
N TYR A 209 6.44 -30.45 16.38
CA TYR A 209 7.23 -30.16 17.58
C TYR A 209 6.35 -29.74 18.78
N ALA A 210 5.33 -28.91 18.55
CA ALA A 210 4.40 -28.52 19.59
C ALA A 210 3.58 -29.70 20.15
N GLY A 211 3.23 -30.69 19.30
CA GLY A 211 2.56 -31.93 19.73
C GLY A 211 3.43 -32.76 20.67
N GLU A 212 4.72 -32.94 20.34
CA GLU A 212 5.65 -33.67 21.21
C GLU A 212 5.86 -32.97 22.57
N MET A 213 5.82 -31.64 22.61
CA MET A 213 5.88 -30.88 23.86
C MET A 213 4.62 -31.05 24.71
N GLU A 214 3.45 -31.19 24.08
CA GLU A 214 2.17 -31.44 24.74
C GLU A 214 2.16 -32.83 25.39
N ASP A 215 2.63 -33.86 24.68
CA ASP A 215 2.75 -35.24 25.19
C ASP A 215 3.67 -35.33 26.43
N LYS A 216 4.72 -34.50 26.48
CA LYS A 216 5.67 -34.43 27.61
C LYS A 216 5.14 -33.58 28.79
N GLY A 217 4.06 -32.81 28.59
CA GLY A 217 3.50 -31.90 29.59
C GLY A 217 4.40 -30.68 29.89
N LEU A 218 5.16 -30.23 28.89
CA LEU A 218 6.07 -29.08 29.01
C LEU A 218 5.32 -27.74 28.88
N HIS A 219 5.93 -26.67 29.38
CA HIS A 219 5.36 -25.33 29.28
C HIS A 219 5.36 -24.83 27.82
N SER A 220 4.22 -24.35 27.30
CA SER A 220 4.09 -24.04 25.85
C SER A 220 5.01 -22.93 25.32
N LEU A 221 5.49 -22.03 26.19
CA LEU A 221 6.31 -20.87 25.79
C LEU A 221 7.81 -21.09 25.99
N PHE A 222 8.18 -21.96 26.92
CA PHE A 222 9.55 -22.28 27.28
C PHE A 222 9.66 -23.80 27.37
N GLY A 223 9.99 -24.45 26.24
CA GLY A 223 10.04 -25.91 26.11
C GLY A 223 11.06 -26.62 27.02
N PHE A 224 11.85 -25.87 27.79
CA PHE A 224 12.80 -26.40 28.79
C PHE A 224 12.24 -26.42 30.22
N TRP A 225 11.09 -25.78 30.49
CA TRP A 225 10.54 -25.72 31.85
C TRP A 225 9.39 -26.73 32.04
N PRO A 226 9.48 -27.65 33.01
CA PRO A 226 8.38 -28.54 33.35
C PRO A 226 7.16 -27.72 33.79
N CYS A 227 5.98 -27.97 33.21
CA CYS A 227 4.79 -27.31 33.71
C CYS A 227 4.39 -27.89 35.07
N TRP A 228 4.21 -27.03 36.06
CA TRP A 228 3.96 -27.38 37.48
C TRP A 228 2.69 -28.22 37.73
N LYS A 229 1.86 -28.47 36.70
CA LYS A 229 0.61 -29.23 36.79
C LYS A 229 0.79 -30.73 37.08
N LYS A 230 1.98 -31.31 36.89
CA LYS A 230 2.24 -32.69 37.36
C LYS A 230 2.16 -32.84 38.89
N CYS A 231 2.16 -31.75 39.66
CA CYS A 231 2.04 -31.79 41.12
C CYS A 231 0.61 -31.61 41.69
N ILE A 232 -0.42 -31.26 40.89
CA ILE A 232 -1.72 -30.78 41.48
C ILE A 232 -2.96 -31.63 41.11
N ARG A 233 -2.96 -32.46 40.05
CA ARG A 233 -4.12 -33.35 39.77
C ARG A 233 -3.70 -34.74 39.22
N PRO A 234 -3.50 -35.74 40.08
CA PRO A 234 -3.23 -37.13 39.66
C PRO A 234 -4.45 -37.83 39.00
N GLU A 235 -5.68 -37.29 39.15
CA GLU A 235 -6.91 -37.94 38.64
C GLU A 235 -7.10 -37.88 37.12
N LEU A 236 -6.42 -36.97 36.41
CA LEU A 236 -6.51 -36.89 34.94
C LEU A 236 -5.57 -37.87 34.22
N ALA A 237 -4.67 -38.53 34.94
CA ALA A 237 -3.75 -39.52 34.37
C ALA A 237 -4.43 -40.87 34.06
N SER A 238 -5.54 -41.22 34.72
CA SER A 238 -6.23 -42.51 34.48
C SER A 238 -7.15 -42.51 33.26
N LYS A 239 -7.33 -41.37 32.58
CA LYS A 239 -8.22 -41.26 31.41
C LYS A 239 -7.52 -41.43 30.07
N TYR A 240 -6.19 -41.57 30.08
CA TYR A 240 -5.35 -41.67 28.88
C TYR A 240 -4.36 -42.86 28.92
N PHE A 241 -4.55 -43.79 29.85
CA PHE A 241 -3.91 -45.10 29.88
C PHE A 241 -4.95 -46.20 30.02
#